data_AF-A0A0F8DHM4-F1
#
_entry.id   AF-A0A0F8DHM4-F1
#
_cell.length_a   1.000
_cell.length_b   1.000
_cell.length_c   1.000
_cell.angle_alpha   90.00
_cell.angle_beta   90.00
_cell.angle_gamma   90.00
#
_symmetry.space_group_name_H-M   'P 1'
#
loop_
_entity.id
_entity.type
_entity.pdbx_description
1 polymer ?
#
loop_
_entity_poly.entity_id
_entity_poly.type
_entity_poly.pdbx_seq_one_letter_code
_entity_poly.pdbx_strand_id
1 'polypeptide(L)'
;MQSLSLLALIAPVAAQVCQLAFDGRVAKDFALEGFDADTSPFNPSNVFGKGLKWSEIIKFPEGNGGLFDVDTKPIEVTINDTSIFAPSETNVQNGFRRAELLIASNSGTDPSTTGIKTLHFSLKKDAQRPLNTSHEYQLVFLEDSTYSTNQFVLKTGTVLTGDGASDPDTLQLFGNVNQKEPGMIFSAPFTPGTFHNFGLKLDFTANTTQVFYSTGNCELTQQTEPINNDVSGQGQFHFGILKKPTGETTDVTKSGFQPADIDEGIIYSGIFSEDSADGCVSLSPTKKL
;
A
#
# COMPACT_ATOMS: atom_id res chain seq x y z
N MET A 1 2.68 -63.45 -0.91
CA MET A 1 2.43 -62.06 -0.50
C MET A 1 2.42 -61.21 -1.76
N GLN A 2 1.23 -60.90 -2.29
CA GLN A 2 1.08 -60.01 -3.45
C GLN A 2 1.14 -58.57 -2.95
N SER A 3 2.15 -57.83 -3.41
CA SER A 3 2.31 -56.41 -3.12
C SER A 3 1.34 -55.63 -4.00
N LEU A 4 0.33 -55.00 -3.39
CA LEU A 4 -0.52 -54.01 -4.04
C LEU A 4 0.24 -52.68 -4.08
N SER A 5 0.74 -52.30 -5.25
CA SER A 5 1.24 -50.94 -5.48
C SER A 5 0.05 -49.99 -5.64
N LEU A 6 -0.16 -49.12 -4.64
CA LEU A 6 -1.06 -47.97 -4.77
C LEU A 6 -0.41 -46.94 -5.71
N LEU A 7 -0.97 -46.76 -6.91
CA LEU A 7 -0.69 -45.58 -7.72
C LEU A 7 -1.44 -44.39 -7.09
N ALA A 8 -0.69 -43.44 -6.53
CA ALA A 8 -1.24 -42.15 -6.15
C ALA A 8 -1.52 -41.34 -7.42
N LEU A 9 -2.80 -41.12 -7.73
CA LEU A 9 -3.23 -40.17 -8.77
C LEU A 9 -2.98 -38.75 -8.26
N ILE A 10 -1.92 -38.12 -8.77
CA ILE A 10 -1.69 -36.68 -8.59
C ILE A 10 -2.68 -35.99 -9.53
N ALA A 11 -3.77 -35.45 -8.96
CA ALA A 11 -4.68 -34.59 -9.71
C ALA A 11 -3.93 -33.30 -10.09
N PRO A 12 -4.01 -32.83 -11.35
CA PRO A 12 -3.47 -31.53 -11.71
C PRO A 12 -4.26 -30.45 -10.96
N VAL A 13 -3.57 -29.72 -10.08
CA VAL A 13 -4.10 -28.49 -9.50
C VAL A 13 -4.27 -27.51 -10.66
N ALA A 14 -5.52 -27.28 -11.07
CA ALA A 14 -5.80 -26.19 -11.99
C ALA A 14 -5.34 -24.88 -11.32
N ALA A 15 -4.62 -24.04 -12.05
CA ALA A 15 -4.24 -22.72 -11.55
C ALA A 15 -5.52 -21.97 -11.15
N GLN A 16 -5.70 -21.75 -9.84
CA GLN A 16 -6.81 -20.99 -9.30
C GLN A 16 -6.60 -19.52 -9.70
N VAL A 17 -7.59 -18.92 -10.37
CA VAL A 17 -7.59 -17.49 -10.68
C VAL A 17 -8.51 -16.83 -9.67
N CYS A 18 -7.96 -16.02 -8.78
CA CYS A 18 -8.78 -15.29 -7.83
C CYS A 18 -9.58 -14.19 -8.55
N GLN A 19 -10.83 -14.02 -8.17
CA GLN A 19 -11.64 -12.91 -8.66
C GLN A 19 -11.08 -11.61 -8.09
N LEU A 20 -10.98 -10.56 -8.90
CA LEU A 20 -10.55 -9.25 -8.41
C LEU A 20 -11.71 -8.49 -7.77
N ALA A 21 -11.45 -7.89 -6.61
CA ALA A 21 -12.28 -6.86 -6.00
C ALA A 21 -12.01 -5.49 -6.62
N PHE A 22 -10.75 -5.21 -6.98
CA PHE A 22 -10.35 -4.11 -7.86
C PHE A 22 -8.99 -4.40 -8.51
N ASP A 23 -8.67 -3.66 -9.58
CA ASP A 23 -7.36 -3.70 -10.22
C ASP A 23 -6.80 -2.28 -10.37
N GLY A 24 -5.71 -1.99 -9.64
CA GLY A 24 -4.99 -0.73 -9.69
C GLY A 24 -3.71 -0.79 -10.52
N ARG A 25 -3.44 -1.92 -11.20
CA ARG A 25 -2.22 -2.10 -11.99
C ARG A 25 -2.29 -1.23 -13.25
N VAL A 26 -1.17 -0.60 -13.58
CA VAL A 26 -1.11 0.38 -14.68
C VAL A 26 -0.67 -0.34 -15.95
N ALA A 27 -1.47 -0.27 -17.01
CA ALA A 27 -1.15 -0.87 -18.30
C ALA A 27 0.19 -0.33 -18.85
N LYS A 28 0.96 -1.18 -19.56
CA LYS A 28 2.28 -0.80 -20.11
C LYS A 28 2.25 0.47 -20.98
N ASP A 29 1.18 0.66 -21.75
CA ASP A 29 0.98 1.77 -22.67
C ASP A 29 0.23 2.97 -22.06
N PHE A 30 -0.15 2.91 -20.78
CA PHE A 30 -0.86 3.99 -20.09
C PHE A 30 -0.03 5.29 -20.08
N ALA A 31 -0.60 6.41 -20.50
CA ALA A 31 0.10 7.70 -20.55
C ALA A 31 0.01 8.45 -19.20
N LEU A 32 0.97 9.31 -18.89
CA LEU A 32 0.97 10.06 -17.61
C LEU A 32 -0.25 10.98 -17.50
N GLU A 33 -0.65 11.61 -18.61
CA GLU A 33 -1.82 12.49 -18.68
C GLU A 33 -3.12 11.74 -18.40
N GLY A 34 -3.12 10.41 -18.58
CA GLY A 34 -4.27 9.56 -18.29
C GLY A 34 -4.63 9.50 -16.80
N PHE A 35 -3.68 9.78 -15.90
CA PHE A 35 -3.95 9.81 -14.45
C PHE A 35 -4.82 10.99 -14.02
N ASP A 36 -4.91 12.03 -14.84
CA ASP A 36 -5.77 13.21 -14.57
C ASP A 36 -7.19 13.04 -15.15
N ALA A 37 -7.49 11.88 -15.74
CA ALA A 37 -8.77 11.59 -16.38
C ALA A 37 -9.55 10.48 -15.65
N ASP A 38 -10.86 10.41 -15.88
CA ASP A 38 -11.74 9.38 -15.30
C ASP A 38 -11.42 7.95 -15.77
N THR A 39 -10.58 7.81 -16.81
CA THR A 39 -10.03 6.52 -17.27
C THR A 39 -8.89 5.99 -16.40
N SER A 40 -8.41 6.81 -15.46
CA SER A 40 -7.38 6.43 -14.51
C SER A 40 -7.87 5.28 -13.61
N PRO A 41 -7.02 4.28 -13.30
CA PRO A 41 -7.33 3.30 -12.26
C PRO A 41 -7.39 3.94 -10.85
N PHE A 42 -6.92 5.19 -10.73
CA PHE A 42 -6.93 5.98 -9.50
C PHE A 42 -7.82 7.21 -9.63
N ASN A 43 -8.39 7.66 -8.51
CA ASN A 43 -9.23 8.84 -8.48
C ASN A 43 -8.44 10.11 -8.86
N PRO A 44 -8.82 10.85 -9.91
CA PRO A 44 -8.06 12.01 -10.40
C PRO A 44 -8.25 13.28 -9.56
N SER A 45 -9.14 13.30 -8.57
CA SER A 45 -9.60 14.53 -7.90
C SER A 45 -9.37 14.56 -6.38
N ASN A 46 -8.78 13.52 -5.79
CA ASN A 46 -8.72 13.36 -4.33
C ASN A 46 -7.30 13.01 -3.83
N VAL A 47 -6.92 13.57 -2.67
CA VAL A 47 -5.77 13.20 -1.84
C VAL A 47 -4.36 13.47 -2.40
N PHE A 48 -4.14 14.67 -2.93
CA PHE A 48 -2.81 15.17 -3.31
C PHE A 48 -2.69 16.69 -3.14
N GLY A 49 -1.48 17.23 -3.29
CA GLY A 49 -1.16 18.62 -2.94
C GLY A 49 -2.02 19.66 -3.67
N LYS A 50 -2.25 20.80 -3.01
CA LYS A 50 -3.10 21.89 -3.51
C LYS A 50 -2.68 22.34 -4.91
N GLY A 51 -3.55 22.11 -5.89
CA GLY A 51 -3.35 22.54 -7.28
C GLY A 51 -2.35 21.73 -8.07
N LEU A 52 -1.88 20.60 -7.54
CA LEU A 52 -1.09 19.62 -8.28
C LEU A 52 -1.98 18.83 -9.23
N LYS A 53 -1.36 18.20 -10.22
CA LYS A 53 -1.93 17.14 -11.06
C LYS A 53 -1.19 15.83 -10.87
N TRP A 54 -1.85 14.69 -11.04
CA TRP A 54 -1.19 13.40 -10.93
C TRP A 54 -0.08 13.25 -11.97
N SER A 55 -0.31 13.73 -13.20
CA SER A 55 0.71 13.71 -14.25
C SER A 55 1.98 14.48 -13.92
N GLU A 56 1.95 15.40 -12.93
CA GLU A 56 3.10 16.21 -12.52
C GLU A 56 3.94 15.55 -11.42
N ILE A 57 3.33 14.66 -10.63
CA ILE A 57 3.98 14.01 -9.47
C ILE A 57 4.17 12.51 -9.66
N ILE A 58 3.47 11.88 -10.60
CA ILE A 58 3.72 10.51 -11.01
C ILE A 58 4.84 10.47 -12.04
N LYS A 59 5.75 9.51 -11.88
CA LYS A 59 6.77 9.17 -12.88
C LYS A 59 6.66 7.70 -13.27
N PHE A 60 7.17 7.37 -14.45
CA PHE A 60 7.42 5.98 -14.82
C PHE A 60 8.89 5.65 -14.55
N PRO A 61 9.18 4.84 -13.51
CA PRO A 61 10.55 4.50 -13.18
C PRO A 61 11.14 3.53 -14.20
N GLU A 62 12.46 3.54 -14.32
CA GLU A 62 13.16 2.60 -15.20
C GLU A 62 13.14 1.17 -14.64
N GLY A 63 13.14 0.18 -15.54
CA GLY A 63 13.23 -1.24 -15.22
C GLY A 63 11.88 -1.97 -15.14
N ASN A 64 11.94 -3.24 -14.73
CA ASN A 64 10.76 -4.06 -14.55
C ASN A 64 10.03 -3.71 -13.24
N GLY A 65 8.73 -3.95 -13.19
CA GLY A 65 7.93 -3.88 -11.98
C GLY A 65 8.25 -4.99 -10.97
N GLY A 66 7.48 -5.00 -9.88
CA GLY A 66 7.49 -6.03 -8.85
C GLY A 66 6.83 -7.33 -9.30
N LEU A 67 6.63 -8.24 -8.34
CA LEU A 67 6.20 -9.62 -8.58
C LEU A 67 4.99 -9.74 -9.51
N PHE A 68 3.95 -8.91 -9.31
CA PHE A 68 2.67 -9.00 -10.02
C PHE A 68 2.51 -8.05 -11.21
N ASP A 69 3.59 -7.41 -11.66
CA ASP A 69 3.54 -6.60 -12.89
C ASP A 69 3.71 -7.44 -14.16
N VAL A 70 2.70 -8.25 -14.47
CA VAL A 70 2.57 -8.98 -15.73
C VAL A 70 1.78 -8.13 -16.72
N ASP A 71 2.41 -7.73 -17.82
CA ASP A 71 1.81 -6.83 -18.83
C ASP A 71 1.34 -5.45 -18.32
N THR A 72 1.76 -5.09 -17.11
CA THR A 72 1.60 -3.78 -16.48
C THR A 72 2.98 -3.16 -16.23
N LYS A 73 3.01 -1.97 -15.64
CA LYS A 73 4.24 -1.25 -15.29
C LYS A 73 4.15 -0.59 -13.92
N PRO A 74 5.30 -0.39 -13.25
CA PRO A 74 5.36 0.34 -12.00
C PRO A 74 5.12 1.83 -12.22
N ILE A 75 4.73 2.51 -11.15
CA ILE A 75 4.64 3.97 -11.06
C ILE A 75 5.42 4.45 -9.86
N GLU A 76 5.94 5.66 -9.93
CA GLU A 76 6.57 6.33 -8.80
C GLU A 76 5.68 7.50 -8.38
N VAL A 77 5.35 7.57 -7.09
CA VAL A 77 4.66 8.73 -6.50
C VAL A 77 5.73 9.59 -5.83
N THR A 78 5.77 10.88 -6.18
CA THR A 78 6.75 11.83 -5.64
C THR A 78 6.11 12.92 -4.79
N ILE A 79 6.87 13.42 -3.83
CA ILE A 79 6.54 14.60 -3.04
C ILE A 79 7.68 15.62 -3.11
N ASN A 80 7.31 16.89 -3.10
CA ASN A 80 8.22 18.03 -3.00
C ASN A 80 7.65 19.07 -2.01
N ASP A 81 8.28 20.23 -1.91
CA ASP A 81 7.88 21.30 -0.99
C ASP A 81 6.42 21.76 -1.17
N THR A 82 5.85 21.59 -2.36
CA THR A 82 4.48 22.02 -2.71
C THR A 82 3.42 20.93 -2.49
N SER A 83 3.81 19.72 -2.09
CA SER A 83 2.91 18.59 -1.82
C SER A 83 2.11 18.78 -0.50
N ILE A 84 1.38 19.89 -0.38
CA ILE A 84 0.62 20.29 0.80
C ILE A 84 -0.84 19.95 0.57
N PHE A 85 -1.40 19.05 1.39
CA PHE A 85 -2.82 18.72 1.31
C PHE A 85 -3.70 19.86 1.85
N ALA A 86 -4.70 20.25 1.05
CA ALA A 86 -5.63 21.32 1.41
C ALA A 86 -7.07 20.91 1.03
N PRO A 87 -7.73 20.04 1.81
CA PRO A 87 -9.09 19.56 1.53
C PRO A 87 -10.14 20.67 1.49
N SER A 88 -9.84 21.83 2.07
CA SER A 88 -10.62 23.05 1.88
C SER A 88 -9.71 24.29 1.97
N GLU A 89 -10.22 25.45 1.54
CA GLU A 89 -9.48 26.72 1.64
C GLU A 89 -9.06 27.06 3.08
N THR A 90 -9.85 26.63 4.06
CA THR A 90 -9.62 26.88 5.49
C THR A 90 -8.94 25.72 6.21
N ASN A 91 -8.83 24.54 5.58
CA ASN A 91 -8.14 23.38 6.12
C ASN A 91 -6.91 23.05 5.25
N VAL A 92 -5.80 23.76 5.51
CA VAL A 92 -4.50 23.49 4.88
C VAL A 92 -3.61 22.74 5.87
N GLN A 93 -3.06 21.59 5.47
CA GLN A 93 -2.23 20.73 6.31
C GLN A 93 -0.74 20.95 6.01
N ASN A 94 -0.20 22.10 6.43
CA ASN A 94 1.19 22.48 6.15
C ASN A 94 2.25 21.62 6.85
N GLY A 95 1.86 20.92 7.93
CA GLY A 95 2.75 20.03 8.67
C GLY A 95 3.17 18.81 7.85
N PHE A 96 2.31 18.35 6.93
CA PHE A 96 2.58 17.18 6.10
C PHE A 96 3.16 17.53 4.73
N ARG A 97 3.78 16.52 4.11
CA ARG A 97 3.89 16.42 2.66
C ARG A 97 3.14 15.17 2.23
N ARG A 98 2.16 15.31 1.34
CA ARG A 98 1.16 14.29 1.05
C ARG A 98 0.86 14.18 -0.44
N ALA A 99 0.96 12.97 -0.97
CA ALA A 99 0.48 12.57 -2.28
C ALA A 99 0.10 11.09 -2.24
N GLU A 100 -1.19 10.76 -2.35
CA GLU A 100 -1.70 9.40 -2.20
C GLU A 100 -2.77 9.08 -3.24
N LEU A 101 -2.55 7.98 -3.95
CA LEU A 101 -3.48 7.44 -4.92
C LEU A 101 -4.59 6.67 -4.20
N LEU A 102 -5.83 6.95 -4.59
CA LEU A 102 -7.02 6.19 -4.22
C LEU A 102 -7.49 5.35 -5.39
N ILE A 103 -7.88 4.10 -5.17
CA ILE A 103 -8.46 3.27 -6.23
C ILE A 103 -9.78 3.87 -6.71
N ALA A 104 -9.93 4.09 -8.03
CA ALA A 104 -11.10 4.78 -8.59
C ALA A 104 -12.42 4.03 -8.31
N SER A 105 -12.39 2.70 -8.31
CA SER A 105 -13.57 1.87 -8.02
C SER A 105 -13.87 1.71 -6.52
N ASN A 106 -12.97 2.13 -5.62
CA ASN A 106 -13.15 2.01 -4.18
C ASN A 106 -13.78 3.29 -3.61
N SER A 107 -15.10 3.24 -3.39
CA SER A 107 -15.90 4.38 -2.95
C SER A 107 -15.90 4.58 -1.43
N GLY A 108 -15.23 3.71 -0.68
CA GLY A 108 -15.28 3.72 0.79
C GLY A 108 -16.40 2.87 1.39
N THR A 109 -17.39 2.47 0.59
CA THR A 109 -18.55 1.68 1.03
C THR A 109 -18.92 0.59 0.02
N ASP A 110 -18.03 0.34 -0.94
CA ASP A 110 -18.20 -0.67 -1.96
C ASP A 110 -17.74 -2.06 -1.43
N PRO A 111 -18.03 -3.15 -2.17
CA PRO A 111 -17.70 -4.50 -1.70
C PRO A 111 -16.20 -4.79 -1.49
N SER A 112 -15.27 -3.95 -1.97
CA SER A 112 -13.81 -4.16 -1.79
C SER A 112 -13.33 -4.04 -0.36
N THR A 113 -14.16 -3.54 0.56
CA THR A 113 -13.88 -3.50 2.01
C THR A 113 -14.90 -4.30 2.82
N THR A 114 -15.35 -5.44 2.28
CA THR A 114 -16.30 -6.35 2.95
C THR A 114 -15.91 -7.82 2.76
N GLY A 115 -16.38 -8.69 3.65
CA GLY A 115 -16.09 -10.12 3.60
C GLY A 115 -14.60 -10.38 3.85
N ILE A 116 -13.97 -11.18 2.98
CA ILE A 116 -12.53 -11.47 3.05
C ILE A 116 -11.89 -11.01 1.74
N LYS A 117 -10.83 -10.19 1.84
CA LYS A 117 -10.12 -9.65 0.68
C LYS A 117 -8.63 -9.81 0.88
N THR A 118 -7.88 -10.04 -0.20
CA THR A 118 -6.42 -9.95 -0.14
C THR A 118 -5.98 -8.74 -0.95
N LEU A 119 -5.39 -7.76 -0.28
CA LEU A 119 -4.77 -6.60 -0.91
C LEU A 119 -3.34 -6.96 -1.30
N HIS A 120 -2.99 -6.79 -2.55
CA HIS A 120 -1.64 -6.96 -3.08
C HIS A 120 -1.04 -5.62 -3.46
N PHE A 121 0.23 -5.43 -3.13
CA PHE A 121 1.05 -4.32 -3.61
C PHE A 121 2.53 -4.64 -3.45
N SER A 122 3.34 -4.04 -4.30
CA SER A 122 4.79 -4.06 -4.19
C SER A 122 5.31 -2.63 -4.10
N LEU A 123 6.33 -2.39 -3.28
CA LEU A 123 7.00 -1.10 -3.19
C LEU A 123 8.53 -1.20 -3.18
N LYS A 124 9.19 -0.18 -3.70
CA LYS A 124 10.65 -0.08 -3.79
C LYS A 124 11.09 1.36 -3.54
N LYS A 125 12.20 1.54 -2.84
CA LYS A 125 12.87 2.84 -2.71
C LYS A 125 13.32 3.35 -4.08
N ASP A 126 13.16 4.65 -4.34
CA ASP A 126 13.89 5.29 -5.43
C ASP A 126 15.25 5.80 -4.93
N ALA A 127 16.32 5.40 -5.63
CA ALA A 127 17.68 5.86 -5.35
C ALA A 127 17.91 7.31 -5.83
N GLN A 128 17.11 7.80 -6.78
CA GLN A 128 17.18 9.18 -7.25
C GLN A 128 16.40 10.15 -6.35
N ARG A 129 15.44 9.64 -5.57
CA ARG A 129 14.58 10.41 -4.66
C ARG A 129 14.45 9.74 -3.29
N PRO A 130 15.58 9.63 -2.56
CA PRO A 130 15.61 8.90 -1.30
C PRO A 130 14.73 9.56 -0.24
N LEU A 131 14.00 8.75 0.53
CA LEU A 131 13.29 9.23 1.71
C LEU A 131 14.26 9.68 2.81
N ASN A 132 13.93 10.76 3.53
CA ASN A 132 14.64 11.15 4.75
C ASN A 132 14.10 10.38 5.97
N THR A 133 14.81 9.33 6.39
CA THR A 133 14.37 8.40 7.45
C THR A 133 14.32 9.00 8.86
N SER A 134 14.74 10.26 9.06
CA SER A 134 14.47 10.99 10.32
C SER A 134 12.99 11.34 10.49
N HIS A 135 12.19 11.28 9.43
CA HIS A 135 10.74 11.50 9.45
C HIS A 135 9.98 10.18 9.44
N GLU A 136 8.76 10.16 9.98
CA GLU A 136 7.81 9.06 9.76
C GLU A 136 7.13 9.24 8.39
N TYR A 137 7.04 8.15 7.63
CA TYR A 137 6.23 8.06 6.43
C TYR A 137 5.10 7.07 6.61
N GLN A 138 3.93 7.36 6.05
CA GLN A 138 2.85 6.39 5.85
C GLN A 138 2.72 6.15 4.35
N LEU A 139 2.81 4.88 3.96
CA LEU A 139 3.02 4.46 2.57
C LEU A 139 1.82 3.77 1.94
N VAL A 140 1.15 2.92 2.71
CA VAL A 140 -0.07 2.21 2.32
C VAL A 140 -0.96 2.09 3.54
N PHE A 141 -2.22 2.51 3.44
CA PHE A 141 -3.16 2.41 4.54
C PHE A 141 -4.61 2.30 4.07
N LEU A 142 -5.47 1.83 4.96
CA LEU A 142 -6.91 1.82 4.78
C LEU A 142 -7.52 2.83 5.75
N GLU A 143 -7.92 4.00 5.23
CA GLU A 143 -8.67 5.01 5.99
C GLU A 143 -10.13 4.54 6.11
N ASP A 144 -10.73 4.62 7.29
CA ASP A 144 -12.11 4.20 7.51
C ASP A 144 -13.12 5.11 6.78
N SER A 145 -14.34 4.61 6.56
CA SER A 145 -15.38 5.36 5.80
C SER A 145 -15.81 6.69 6.45
N THR A 146 -15.39 6.95 7.69
CA THR A 146 -15.64 8.23 8.38
C THR A 146 -14.44 9.19 8.36
N TYR A 147 -13.33 8.81 7.71
CA TYR A 147 -12.10 9.61 7.57
C TYR A 147 -11.50 10.02 8.92
N SER A 148 -11.54 9.09 9.87
CA SER A 148 -11.18 9.31 11.28
C SER A 148 -9.96 8.50 11.73
N THR A 149 -9.71 7.34 11.11
CA THR A 149 -8.63 6.44 11.50
C THR A 149 -8.13 5.57 10.34
N ASN A 150 -6.88 5.11 10.46
CA ASN A 150 -6.31 4.08 9.61
C ASN A 150 -6.44 2.71 10.26
N GLN A 151 -7.11 1.78 9.58
CA GLN A 151 -7.38 0.42 10.08
C GLN A 151 -6.20 -0.53 9.93
N PHE A 152 -5.29 -0.20 9.01
CA PHE A 152 -3.89 -0.61 9.04
C PHE A 152 -3.07 0.51 8.42
N VAL A 153 -1.77 0.54 8.72
CA VAL A 153 -0.85 1.47 8.06
C VAL A 153 0.54 0.86 7.95
N LEU A 154 1.06 0.83 6.73
CA LEU A 154 2.46 0.53 6.46
C LEU A 154 3.27 1.83 6.58
N LYS A 155 4.28 1.80 7.44
CA LYS A 155 5.14 2.93 7.76
C LYS A 155 6.60 2.63 7.45
N THR A 156 7.40 3.69 7.34
CA THR A 156 8.87 3.63 7.39
C THR A 156 9.44 4.91 7.99
N GLY A 157 10.75 4.95 8.26
CA GLY A 157 11.43 6.04 8.93
C GLY A 157 11.22 6.05 10.44
N THR A 158 11.47 7.19 11.08
CA THR A 158 11.39 7.33 12.55
C THR A 158 9.94 7.46 12.97
N VAL A 159 9.29 6.32 13.28
CA VAL A 159 7.88 6.26 13.69
C VAL A 159 7.70 6.94 15.05
N LEU A 160 6.87 7.99 15.09
CA LEU A 160 6.72 8.88 16.25
C LEU A 160 5.88 8.26 17.39
N THR A 161 5.18 7.15 17.12
CA THR A 161 4.28 6.47 18.07
C THR A 161 4.45 4.95 17.95
N GLY A 162 5.01 4.29 18.97
CA GLY A 162 5.22 2.84 19.03
C GLY A 162 6.18 2.40 20.14
N ASP A 163 6.21 1.10 20.44
CA ASP A 163 7.08 0.47 21.43
C ASP A 163 8.57 0.61 21.06
N GLY A 164 9.20 1.72 21.46
CA GLY A 164 10.64 1.95 21.32
C GLY A 164 11.10 2.28 19.89
N ALA A 165 12.36 2.73 19.78
CA ALA A 165 12.97 3.10 18.51
C ALA A 165 13.20 1.85 17.65
N SER A 166 12.28 1.55 16.74
CA SER A 166 12.52 0.63 15.63
C SER A 166 13.56 1.23 14.69
N ASP A 167 14.33 0.37 14.01
CA ASP A 167 15.27 0.82 12.98
C ASP A 167 14.48 1.62 11.92
N PRO A 168 14.81 2.90 11.69
CA PRO A 168 14.05 3.72 10.76
C PRO A 168 14.16 3.23 9.31
N ASP A 169 15.11 2.33 9.00
CA ASP A 169 15.24 1.71 7.68
C ASP A 169 14.43 0.41 7.52
N THR A 170 13.24 0.37 8.11
CA THR A 170 12.33 -0.78 8.07
C THR A 170 10.96 -0.40 7.51
N LEU A 171 10.32 -1.36 6.86
CA LEU A 171 8.87 -1.35 6.60
C LEU A 171 8.18 -1.92 7.84
N GLN A 172 7.21 -1.18 8.38
CA GLN A 172 6.50 -1.53 9.61
C GLN A 172 4.99 -1.45 9.39
N LEU A 173 4.30 -2.59 9.40
CA LEU A 173 2.85 -2.66 9.29
C LEU A 173 2.23 -2.64 10.68
N PHE A 174 1.43 -1.61 10.95
CA PHE A 174 0.65 -1.48 12.17
C PHE A 174 -0.83 -1.78 11.88
N GLY A 175 -1.53 -2.29 12.89
CA GLY A 175 -2.98 -2.44 12.88
C GLY A 175 -3.72 -1.11 13.06
N ASN A 176 -4.97 -1.20 13.48
CA ASN A 176 -5.88 -0.06 13.57
C ASN A 176 -5.38 0.97 14.59
N VAL A 177 -5.10 2.18 14.10
CA VAL A 177 -4.47 3.24 14.89
C VAL A 177 -5.41 3.89 15.92
N ASN A 178 -6.70 3.60 15.85
CA ASN A 178 -7.69 4.00 16.88
C ASN A 178 -7.63 3.09 18.12
N GLN A 179 -6.91 1.97 18.06
CA GLN A 179 -6.69 1.15 19.24
C GLN A 179 -5.64 1.79 20.15
N LYS A 180 -5.83 1.61 21.47
CA LYS A 180 -4.94 2.16 22.50
C LYS A 180 -3.47 1.79 22.24
N GLU A 181 -3.23 0.58 21.75
CA GLU A 181 -1.94 0.10 21.27
C GLU A 181 -2.19 -0.56 19.90
N PRO A 182 -1.98 0.13 18.77
CA PRO A 182 -2.33 -0.35 17.43
C PRO A 182 -1.65 -1.68 17.03
N GLY A 183 -0.62 -2.09 17.77
CA GLY A 183 0.14 -3.32 17.55
C GLY A 183 0.92 -3.32 16.24
N MET A 184 2.22 -3.62 16.30
CA MET A 184 2.96 -3.94 15.07
C MET A 184 2.56 -5.36 14.63
N ILE A 185 1.98 -5.48 13.43
CA ILE A 185 1.56 -6.76 12.83
C ILE A 185 2.75 -7.45 12.17
N PHE A 186 3.58 -6.69 11.45
CA PHE A 186 4.72 -7.22 10.70
C PHE A 186 5.78 -6.14 10.48
N SER A 187 7.05 -6.56 10.36
CA SER A 187 8.12 -5.68 9.93
C SER A 187 9.17 -6.41 9.11
N ALA A 188 9.85 -5.67 8.22
CA ALA A 188 10.96 -6.16 7.42
C ALA A 188 11.95 -5.02 7.12
N PRO A 189 13.25 -5.29 6.92
CA PRO A 189 14.19 -4.28 6.42
C PRO A 189 13.75 -3.72 5.07
N PHE A 190 13.78 -2.40 4.88
CA PHE A 190 13.42 -1.78 3.61
C PHE A 190 14.65 -1.75 2.68
N THR A 191 15.00 -2.89 2.10
CA THR A 191 16.27 -3.06 1.39
C THR A 191 16.29 -2.23 0.09
N PRO A 192 17.31 -1.39 -0.17
CA PRO A 192 17.40 -0.63 -1.41
C PRO A 192 17.48 -1.53 -2.66
N GLY A 193 16.90 -1.06 -3.77
CA GLY A 193 17.04 -1.71 -5.08
C GLY A 193 16.20 -2.98 -5.29
N THR A 194 15.41 -3.42 -4.30
CA THR A 194 14.51 -4.56 -4.44
C THR A 194 13.06 -4.16 -4.18
N PHE A 195 12.12 -4.80 -4.89
CA PHE A 195 10.71 -4.70 -4.55
C PHE A 195 10.42 -5.52 -3.31
N HIS A 196 9.59 -4.95 -2.44
CA HIS A 196 9.01 -5.59 -1.27
C HIS A 196 7.55 -5.88 -1.60
N ASN A 197 7.20 -7.16 -1.71
CA ASN A 197 5.88 -7.60 -2.14
C ASN A 197 5.04 -7.96 -0.91
N PHE A 198 3.81 -7.46 -0.85
CA PHE A 198 2.86 -7.72 0.22
C PHE A 198 1.58 -8.33 -0.36
N GLY A 199 1.05 -9.31 0.36
CA GLY A 199 -0.35 -9.74 0.29
C GLY A 199 -0.95 -9.62 1.68
N LEU A 200 -1.85 -8.66 1.90
CA LEU A 200 -2.55 -8.46 3.17
C LEU A 200 -3.95 -9.08 3.05
N LYS A 201 -4.14 -10.25 3.67
CA LYS A 201 -5.46 -10.86 3.75
C LYS A 201 -6.23 -10.24 4.93
N LEU A 202 -7.23 -9.46 4.58
CA LEU A 202 -8.09 -8.68 5.46
C LEU A 202 -9.44 -9.41 5.59
N ASP A 203 -9.77 -9.83 6.80
CA ASP A 203 -11.09 -10.37 7.12
C ASP A 203 -11.92 -9.30 7.83
N PHE A 204 -12.79 -8.66 7.06
CA PHE A 204 -13.73 -7.63 7.52
C PHE A 204 -14.87 -8.19 8.37
N THR A 205 -15.02 -9.52 8.41
CA THR A 205 -16.05 -10.20 9.21
C THR A 205 -15.49 -10.62 10.56
N ALA A 206 -14.29 -11.21 10.58
CA ALA A 206 -13.62 -11.67 11.78
C ALA A 206 -12.72 -10.61 12.43
N ASN A 207 -12.52 -9.46 11.78
CA ASN A 207 -11.58 -8.42 12.20
C ASN A 207 -10.16 -8.96 12.40
N THR A 208 -9.61 -9.50 11.32
CA THR A 208 -8.23 -9.99 11.33
C THR A 208 -7.44 -9.51 10.11
N THR A 209 -6.12 -9.46 10.27
CA THR A 209 -5.16 -9.21 9.20
C THR A 209 -4.11 -10.32 9.22
N GLN A 210 -3.84 -10.89 8.06
CA GLN A 210 -2.78 -11.87 7.85
C GLN A 210 -1.81 -11.37 6.77
N VAL A 211 -0.51 -11.54 7.01
CA VAL A 211 0.54 -11.03 6.12
C VAL A 211 1.18 -12.16 5.33
N PHE A 212 1.20 -11.99 4.01
CA PHE A 212 2.06 -12.68 3.07
C PHE A 212 3.10 -11.68 2.54
N TYR A 213 4.35 -12.11 2.42
CA TYR A 213 5.43 -11.22 2.03
C TYR A 213 6.56 -11.96 1.32
N SER A 214 7.24 -11.24 0.43
CA SER A 214 8.48 -11.66 -0.22
C SER A 214 9.26 -10.43 -0.72
N THR A 215 10.44 -10.67 -1.30
CA THR A 215 11.22 -9.63 -1.98
C THR A 215 11.58 -10.05 -3.41
N GLY A 216 11.82 -9.06 -4.26
CA GLY A 216 12.16 -9.25 -5.67
C GLY A 216 11.06 -10.04 -6.41
N ASN A 217 11.46 -11.11 -7.07
CA ASN A 217 10.57 -11.98 -7.86
C ASN A 217 10.19 -13.28 -7.12
N CYS A 218 10.49 -13.38 -5.83
CA CYS A 218 10.12 -14.56 -5.04
C CYS A 218 8.60 -14.59 -4.83
N GLU A 219 8.02 -15.79 -4.84
CA GLU A 219 6.61 -15.99 -4.49
C GLU A 219 6.35 -15.49 -3.06
N LEU A 220 5.16 -14.94 -2.83
CA LEU A 220 4.70 -14.56 -1.50
C LEU A 220 4.67 -15.79 -0.59
N THR A 221 5.16 -15.61 0.63
CA THR A 221 5.08 -16.64 1.68
C THR A 221 4.35 -16.10 2.89
N GLN A 222 3.55 -16.94 3.54
CA GLN A 222 2.85 -16.58 4.75
C GLN A 222 3.86 -16.22 5.86
N GLN A 223 3.76 -15.01 6.41
CA GLN A 223 4.61 -14.53 7.51
C GLN A 223 3.91 -14.58 8.85
N THR A 224 2.58 -14.46 8.86
CA THR A 224 1.78 -14.47 10.09
C THR A 224 0.61 -15.45 9.97
N GLU A 225 0.10 -15.91 11.10
CA GLU A 225 -1.29 -16.34 11.19
C GLU A 225 -2.22 -15.11 11.15
N PRO A 226 -3.55 -15.27 11.01
CA PRO A 226 -4.48 -14.16 11.19
C PRO A 226 -4.33 -13.53 12.59
N ILE A 227 -3.99 -12.25 12.62
CA ILE A 227 -3.86 -11.46 13.85
C ILE A 227 -5.11 -10.59 14.00
N ASN A 228 -5.65 -10.49 15.22
CA ASN A 228 -6.76 -9.59 15.51
C ASN A 228 -6.39 -8.15 15.13
N ASN A 229 -7.19 -7.56 14.24
CA ASN A 229 -7.05 -6.18 13.79
C ASN A 229 -8.44 -5.69 13.37
N ASP A 230 -8.96 -4.66 14.03
CA ASP A 230 -10.27 -4.12 13.67
C ASP A 230 -10.20 -3.42 12.32
N VAL A 231 -10.77 -4.04 11.30
CA VAL A 231 -10.86 -3.53 9.92
C VAL A 231 -12.31 -3.35 9.48
N SER A 232 -13.25 -3.24 10.42
CA SER A 232 -14.70 -3.25 10.14
C SER A 232 -15.28 -1.92 9.62
N GLY A 233 -14.50 -0.84 9.61
CA GLY A 233 -14.93 0.53 9.29
C GLY A 233 -15.19 0.81 7.82
N GLN A 234 -15.09 -0.19 6.93
CA GLN A 234 -15.02 -0.02 5.47
C GLN A 234 -13.96 1.03 5.09
N GLY A 235 -14.05 1.68 3.94
CA GLY A 235 -13.24 2.86 3.64
C GLY A 235 -12.31 2.71 2.44
N GLN A 236 -11.28 3.54 2.38
CA GLN A 236 -10.51 3.74 1.16
C GLN A 236 -9.05 3.30 1.30
N PHE A 237 -8.54 2.62 0.29
CA PHE A 237 -7.11 2.26 0.21
C PHE A 237 -6.29 3.41 -0.37
N HIS A 238 -5.28 3.84 0.38
CA HIS A 238 -4.34 4.89 -0.01
C HIS A 238 -2.98 4.27 -0.34
N PHE A 239 -2.40 4.68 -1.46
CA PHE A 239 -1.06 4.29 -1.91
C PHE A 239 -0.26 5.55 -2.27
N GLY A 240 0.79 5.86 -1.52
CA GLY A 240 1.63 7.01 -1.81
C GLY A 240 2.43 7.44 -0.61
N ILE A 241 2.68 8.74 -0.46
CA ILE A 241 3.58 9.24 0.57
C ILE A 241 2.85 10.27 1.42
N LEU A 242 2.72 9.98 2.72
CA LEU A 242 2.48 10.98 3.77
C LEU A 242 3.70 11.07 4.65
N LYS A 243 4.45 12.17 4.52
CA LYS A 243 5.60 12.50 5.37
C LYS A 243 5.16 13.38 6.53
N LYS A 244 5.35 12.90 7.75
CA LYS A 244 5.12 13.68 8.97
C LYS A 244 6.27 14.67 9.22
N PRO A 245 6.01 15.82 9.87
CA PRO A 245 7.10 16.70 10.30
C PRO A 245 7.82 16.10 11.51
N THR A 246 9.00 16.65 11.84
CA THR A 246 9.71 16.35 13.10
C THR A 246 9.70 17.55 14.05
N GLY A 247 10.27 17.40 15.24
CA GLY A 247 10.33 18.46 16.25
C GLY A 247 9.06 18.57 17.11
N GLU A 248 9.11 19.46 18.10
CA GLU A 248 7.98 19.69 19.00
C GLU A 248 6.82 20.40 18.27
N THR A 249 5.64 19.79 18.30
CA THR A 249 4.43 20.31 17.69
C THR A 249 3.20 19.84 18.47
N THR A 250 2.19 20.70 18.61
CA THR A 250 0.91 20.35 19.23
C THR A 250 -0.10 19.82 18.21
N ASP A 251 0.14 20.05 16.92
CA ASP A 251 -0.66 19.56 15.81
C ASP A 251 0.27 19.23 14.63
N VAL A 252 0.54 17.95 14.45
CA VAL A 252 1.42 17.43 13.37
C VAL A 252 0.87 17.74 11.97
N THR A 253 -0.42 18.03 11.83
CA THR A 253 -1.03 18.38 10.54
C THR A 253 -0.75 19.84 10.17
N LYS A 254 -0.44 20.71 11.14
CA LYS A 254 -0.30 22.16 10.93
C LYS A 254 1.12 22.68 11.13
N SER A 255 1.90 22.05 11.99
CA SER A 255 3.23 22.54 12.40
C SER A 255 4.24 21.43 12.64
N GLY A 256 5.50 21.84 12.72
CA GLY A 256 6.67 21.00 12.89
C GLY A 256 7.71 21.30 11.81
N PHE A 257 8.89 20.71 11.93
CA PHE A 257 9.98 20.90 10.99
C PHE A 257 9.77 20.04 9.74
N GLN A 258 9.90 20.70 8.58
CA GLN A 258 10.08 20.08 7.28
C GLN A 258 11.36 20.67 6.66
N PRO A 259 12.28 19.85 6.12
CA PRO A 259 13.38 20.37 5.32
C PRO A 259 12.83 21.06 4.06
N ALA A 260 13.61 22.00 3.53
CA ALA A 260 13.33 22.66 2.25
C ALA A 260 13.99 21.88 1.10
N ASP A 261 13.54 22.18 -0.13
CA ASP A 261 14.06 21.64 -1.38
C ASP A 261 14.01 20.11 -1.44
N ILE A 262 12.93 19.51 -0.91
CA ILE A 262 12.79 18.05 -0.93
C ILE A 262 12.37 17.55 -2.32
N ASP A 263 12.91 16.40 -2.71
CA ASP A 263 12.46 15.58 -3.86
C ASP A 263 12.54 14.12 -3.42
N GLU A 264 11.41 13.57 -2.99
CA GLU A 264 11.33 12.24 -2.38
C GLU A 264 10.29 11.38 -3.11
N GLY A 265 10.55 10.08 -3.24
CA GLY A 265 9.73 9.20 -4.07
C GLY A 265 9.71 7.75 -3.61
N ILE A 266 8.58 7.07 -3.88
CA ILE A 266 8.41 5.64 -3.70
C ILE A 266 7.80 5.05 -4.96
N ILE A 267 8.39 3.94 -5.40
CA ILE A 267 7.95 3.18 -6.56
C ILE A 267 6.96 2.13 -6.09
N TYR A 268 5.76 2.13 -6.67
CA TYR A 268 4.70 1.15 -6.48
C TYR A 268 4.51 0.27 -7.72
N SER A 269 4.02 -0.93 -7.49
CA SER A 269 3.81 -1.95 -8.52
C SER A 269 2.77 -2.96 -8.03
N GLY A 270 2.09 -3.68 -8.93
CA GLY A 270 1.26 -4.82 -8.55
C GLY A 270 0.12 -4.47 -7.57
N ILE A 271 -0.49 -3.28 -7.68
CA ILE A 271 -1.59 -2.85 -6.81
C ILE A 271 -2.90 -3.46 -7.29
N PHE A 272 -3.45 -4.43 -6.56
CA PHE A 272 -4.78 -4.98 -6.83
C PHE A 272 -5.36 -5.61 -5.56
N SER A 273 -6.65 -5.95 -5.57
CA SER A 273 -7.23 -6.73 -4.49
C SER A 273 -8.06 -7.87 -5.04
N GLU A 274 -7.97 -9.02 -4.37
CA GLU A 274 -8.71 -10.24 -4.68
C GLU A 274 -9.90 -10.40 -3.73
N ASP A 275 -11.00 -10.95 -4.24
CA ASP A 275 -12.03 -11.56 -3.41
C ASP A 275 -11.54 -12.92 -2.91
N SER A 276 -11.29 -13.01 -1.61
CA SER A 276 -10.67 -14.16 -0.96
C SER A 276 -11.65 -14.90 -0.04
N ALA A 277 -12.96 -14.68 -0.22
CA ALA A 277 -14.02 -15.32 0.56
C ALA A 277 -14.03 -16.87 0.45
N ASP A 278 -13.55 -17.41 -0.67
CA ASP A 278 -13.38 -18.85 -0.89
C ASP A 278 -12.00 -19.38 -0.46
N GLY A 279 -11.16 -18.52 0.12
CA GLY A 279 -9.78 -18.82 0.50
C GLY A 279 -8.74 -18.57 -0.59
N CYS A 280 -9.12 -18.07 -1.77
CA CYS A 280 -8.18 -17.76 -2.85
C CYS A 280 -7.19 -16.67 -2.45
N VAL A 281 -5.90 -16.93 -2.68
CA VAL A 281 -4.81 -15.97 -2.52
C VAL A 281 -3.76 -16.25 -3.60
N SER A 282 -3.48 -15.28 -4.48
CA SER A 282 -2.37 -15.42 -5.43
C SER A 282 -1.03 -15.22 -4.72
N LEU A 283 -0.16 -16.23 -4.78
CA LEU A 283 1.20 -16.13 -4.22
C LEU A 283 2.25 -15.73 -5.26
N SER A 284 1.95 -15.94 -6.53
CA SER A 284 2.78 -15.58 -7.67
C SER A 284 1.89 -15.34 -8.90
N PRO A 285 2.40 -14.68 -9.95
CA PRO A 285 1.59 -14.41 -11.13
C PRO A 285 1.21 -15.72 -11.82
N THR A 286 -0.09 -15.88 -12.07
CA THR A 286 -0.55 -16.93 -12.97
C THR A 286 -0.61 -16.36 -14.39
N LYS A 287 -0.54 -17.21 -15.43
CA LYS A 287 -0.63 -16.76 -16.85
C LYS A 287 -1.91 -15.99 -17.22
N LYS A 288 -2.85 -15.82 -16.29
CA LYS A 288 -4.13 -15.12 -16.47
C LYS A 288 -4.26 -13.86 -15.59
N LEU A 289 -3.25 -13.56 -14.77
CA LEU A 289 -3.18 -12.35 -13.95
C LEU A 289 -2.27 -11.32 -14.61
#